data_AF-A0A538FPW8-F1
#
_entry.id   AF-A0A538FPW8-F1
#
_cell.length_a   1.000
_cell.length_b   1.000
_cell.length_c   1.000
_cell.angle_alpha   90.00
_cell.angle_beta   90.00
_cell.angle_gamma   90.00
#
_symmetry.space_group_name_H-M   'P 1'
#
loop_
_entity.id
_entity.type
_entity.pdbx_description
1 polymer ?
#
loop_
_entity_poly.entity_id
_entity_poly.type
_entity_poly.pdbx_seq_one_letter_code
_entity_poly.pdbx_strand_id
1 'polypeptide(L)'
;MANSDTHRELHDLFNGRDFDAIAKRVTDEFHYTDRARGVSLMGGDAFKAWLGEWTGVMSNARVTDARYLDADNTSVAMFTGRGTQDGPLGPIPASGNEIAFALCEVLTYDDEGDITGGEIYYDQASIAAQTAVVDPVLVAPKIYKVVAETDRVRVLEARGRPGDKTAMHSHPASVAVALADCKLRFTAPGEEPAEVALSAGEVMCLPAVHHATEIAGNSKARVVIVELK
;
A
#
# COMPACT_ATOMS: atom_id res chain seq x y z
N MET A 1 33.05 -13.21 -4.17
CA MET A 1 32.16 -12.04 -4.01
C MET A 1 31.75 -12.03 -2.54
N ALA A 2 31.58 -10.87 -1.90
CA ALA A 2 31.10 -10.87 -0.52
C ALA A 2 29.63 -11.32 -0.50
N ASN A 3 29.19 -12.03 0.53
CA ASN A 3 27.79 -12.46 0.64
C ASN A 3 26.83 -11.27 0.68
N SER A 4 27.28 -10.17 1.28
CA SER A 4 26.62 -8.85 1.27
C SER A 4 26.50 -8.21 -0.12
N ASP A 5 27.38 -8.54 -1.08
CA ASP A 5 27.20 -8.11 -2.47
C ASP A 5 26.09 -8.91 -3.15
N THR A 6 26.01 -10.22 -2.91
CA THR A 6 24.86 -11.04 -3.35
C THR A 6 23.57 -10.53 -2.72
N HIS A 7 23.54 -10.22 -1.42
CA HIS A 7 22.36 -9.64 -0.77
C HIS A 7 21.88 -8.35 -1.47
N ARG A 8 22.82 -7.47 -1.82
CA ARG A 8 22.53 -6.26 -2.58
C ARG A 8 21.95 -6.57 -3.96
N GLU A 9 22.55 -7.52 -4.68
CA GLU A 9 22.05 -7.98 -5.98
C GLU A 9 20.59 -8.45 -5.89
N LEU A 10 20.22 -9.20 -4.85
CA LEU A 10 18.83 -9.64 -4.66
C LEU A 10 17.85 -8.46 -4.52
N HIS A 11 18.23 -7.42 -3.78
CA HIS A 11 17.42 -6.22 -3.67
C HIS A 11 17.32 -5.44 -4.99
N ASP A 12 18.40 -5.40 -5.78
CA ASP A 12 18.38 -4.80 -7.12
C ASP A 12 17.46 -5.59 -8.06
N LEU A 13 17.52 -6.92 -8.03
CA LEU A 13 16.61 -7.81 -8.77
C LEU A 13 15.16 -7.64 -8.32
N PHE A 14 14.89 -7.50 -7.02
CA PHE A 14 13.54 -7.23 -6.51
C PHE A 14 13.00 -5.89 -7.04
N ASN A 15 13.83 -4.86 -6.98
CA ASN A 15 13.52 -3.53 -7.53
C ASN A 15 13.29 -3.58 -9.05
N GLY A 16 14.01 -4.47 -9.76
CA GLY A 16 13.87 -4.75 -11.19
C GLY A 16 12.76 -5.75 -11.56
N ARG A 17 12.07 -6.35 -10.57
CA ARG A 17 11.02 -7.38 -10.73
C ARG A 17 11.49 -8.70 -11.35
N ASP A 18 12.77 -9.04 -11.22
CA ASP A 18 13.30 -10.31 -11.70
C ASP A 18 13.34 -11.36 -10.58
N PHE A 19 12.16 -11.84 -10.19
CA PHE A 19 12.05 -12.83 -9.12
C PHE A 19 12.53 -14.23 -9.56
N ASP A 20 12.59 -14.48 -10.86
CA ASP A 20 13.16 -15.72 -11.41
C ASP A 20 14.69 -15.76 -11.24
N ALA A 21 15.38 -14.63 -11.40
CA ALA A 21 16.80 -14.54 -11.08
C ALA A 21 17.07 -14.72 -9.58
N ILE A 22 16.23 -14.15 -8.70
CA ILE A 22 16.32 -14.37 -7.25
C ILE A 22 16.14 -15.85 -6.90
N ALA A 23 15.13 -16.50 -7.48
CA ALA A 23 14.83 -17.91 -7.22
C ALA A 23 15.94 -18.87 -7.69
N LYS A 24 16.85 -18.43 -8.56
CA LYS A 24 18.03 -19.21 -8.99
C LYS A 24 19.22 -19.10 -8.04
N ARG A 25 19.21 -18.13 -7.13
CA ARG A 25 20.27 -17.91 -6.13
C ARG A 25 20.00 -18.64 -4.82
N VAL A 26 18.88 -19.36 -4.70
CA VAL A 26 18.51 -20.13 -3.50
C VAL A 26 18.77 -21.60 -3.75
N THR A 27 19.33 -22.28 -2.76
CA THR A 27 19.67 -23.71 -2.85
C THR A 27 18.44 -24.60 -2.67
N ASP A 28 18.59 -25.90 -2.99
CA ASP A 28 17.55 -26.90 -2.76
C ASP A 28 17.20 -27.06 -1.26
N GLU A 29 18.16 -26.80 -0.36
CA GLU A 29 18.00 -26.85 1.09
C GLU A 29 17.52 -25.50 1.69
N PHE A 30 17.05 -24.57 0.85
CA PHE A 30 16.66 -23.24 1.29
C PHE A 30 15.55 -23.26 2.36
N HIS A 31 15.84 -22.65 3.51
CA HIS A 31 14.87 -22.42 4.59
C HIS A 31 14.85 -20.96 5.05
N TYR A 32 13.69 -20.31 4.95
CA TYR A 32 13.56 -18.89 5.31
C TYR A 32 12.38 -18.64 6.25
N THR A 33 12.54 -17.72 7.20
CA THR A 33 11.48 -17.37 8.15
C THR A 33 11.13 -15.89 8.10
N ASP A 34 9.88 -15.59 7.74
CA ASP A 34 9.27 -14.29 8.01
C ASP A 34 8.86 -14.26 9.48
N ARG A 35 9.73 -13.66 10.31
CA ARG A 35 9.55 -13.63 11.77
C ARG A 35 8.40 -12.74 12.17
N ALA A 36 8.13 -11.70 11.40
CA ALA A 36 7.02 -10.80 11.68
C ALA A 36 5.70 -11.54 11.53
N ARG A 37 5.49 -12.29 10.44
CA ARG A 37 4.25 -13.05 10.17
C ARG A 37 4.21 -14.45 10.78
N GLY A 38 5.33 -14.97 11.26
CA GLY A 38 5.43 -16.35 11.76
C GLY A 38 5.31 -17.39 10.65
N VAL A 39 5.75 -17.06 9.43
CA VAL A 39 5.68 -17.91 8.23
C VAL A 39 7.06 -18.48 7.91
N SER A 40 7.12 -19.76 7.55
CA SER A 40 8.34 -20.42 7.07
C SER A 40 8.18 -20.83 5.60
N LEU A 41 9.23 -20.59 4.82
CA LEU A 41 9.31 -20.85 3.39
C LEU A 41 10.37 -21.92 3.13
N MET A 42 10.12 -22.79 2.17
CA MET A 42 11.05 -23.84 1.75
C MET A 42 11.18 -23.85 0.23
N GLY A 43 12.42 -23.83 -0.26
CA GLY A 43 12.73 -23.79 -1.69
C GLY A 43 12.41 -22.46 -2.40
N GLY A 44 12.93 -22.32 -3.61
CA GLY A 44 12.87 -21.07 -4.36
C GLY A 44 11.49 -20.66 -4.85
N ASP A 45 10.61 -21.60 -5.17
CA ASP A 45 9.24 -21.29 -5.61
C ASP A 45 8.43 -20.60 -4.50
N ALA A 46 8.55 -21.08 -3.25
CA ALA A 46 7.89 -20.48 -2.11
C ALA A 46 8.46 -19.09 -1.80
N PHE A 47 9.78 -18.93 -1.91
CA PHE A 47 10.43 -17.62 -1.74
C PHE A 47 10.00 -16.62 -2.81
N LYS A 48 9.96 -17.04 -4.08
CA LYS A 48 9.47 -16.25 -5.21
C LYS A 48 8.02 -15.80 -5.00
N ALA A 49 7.14 -16.70 -4.57
CA ALA A 49 5.75 -16.38 -4.28
C ALA A 49 5.65 -15.32 -3.16
N TRP A 50 6.43 -15.47 -2.08
CA TRP A 50 6.48 -14.53 -0.97
C TRP A 50 6.98 -13.14 -1.39
N LEU A 51 8.00 -13.05 -2.25
CA LEU A 51 8.43 -11.77 -2.85
C LEU A 51 7.31 -11.13 -3.67
N GLY A 52 6.57 -11.95 -4.43
CA GLY A 52 5.41 -11.54 -5.21
C GLY A 52 4.30 -10.93 -4.37
N GLU A 53 4.07 -11.43 -3.14
CA GLU A 53 3.06 -10.87 -2.23
C GLU A 53 3.31 -9.38 -1.94
N TRP A 54 4.56 -8.99 -1.69
CA TRP A 54 4.89 -7.58 -1.42
C TRP A 54 4.58 -6.67 -2.62
N THR A 55 4.83 -7.15 -3.84
CA THR A 55 4.43 -6.42 -5.05
C THR A 55 2.94 -6.52 -5.37
N GLY A 56 2.24 -7.51 -4.82
CA GLY A 56 0.78 -7.60 -4.87
C GLY A 56 0.12 -6.62 -3.91
N VAL A 57 0.74 -6.33 -2.76
CA VAL A 57 0.29 -5.31 -1.79
C VAL A 57 0.64 -3.90 -2.28
N MET A 58 1.84 -3.73 -2.85
CA MET A 58 2.34 -2.47 -3.38
C MET A 58 2.92 -2.68 -4.78
N SER A 59 2.20 -2.33 -5.85
CA SER A 59 2.67 -2.56 -7.23
C SER A 59 4.03 -1.90 -7.51
N ASN A 60 4.27 -0.74 -6.87
CA ASN A 60 5.51 0.02 -6.95
C ASN A 60 6.52 -0.28 -5.83
N ALA A 61 6.38 -1.37 -5.05
CA ALA A 61 7.28 -1.72 -3.95
C ALA A 61 8.77 -1.55 -4.30
N ARG A 62 9.56 -0.92 -3.44
CA ARG A 62 11.01 -0.79 -3.60
C ARG A 62 11.72 -1.00 -2.26
N VAL A 63 12.94 -1.52 -2.37
CA VAL A 63 13.95 -1.50 -1.32
C VAL A 63 14.77 -0.22 -1.48
N THR A 64 14.85 0.59 -0.43
CA THR A 64 15.65 1.82 -0.37
C THR A 64 16.47 1.87 0.92
N ASP A 65 17.43 2.81 0.98
CA ASP A 65 18.19 3.14 2.19
C ASP A 65 18.90 1.94 2.83
N ALA A 66 19.33 0.99 1.98
CA ALA A 66 19.88 -0.28 2.42
C ALA A 66 21.34 -0.14 2.88
N ARG A 67 21.64 -0.72 4.04
CA ARG A 67 22.99 -0.96 4.55
C ARG A 67 23.20 -2.46 4.69
N TYR A 68 24.33 -2.93 4.18
CA TYR A 68 24.72 -4.34 4.20
C TYR A 68 25.92 -4.55 5.10
N LEU A 69 25.92 -5.65 5.83
CA LEU A 69 27.01 -6.14 6.65
C LEU A 69 27.32 -7.58 6.21
N ASP A 70 28.61 -7.90 6.19
CA ASP A 70 29.13 -9.22 5.80
C ASP A 70 29.72 -9.90 7.03
N ALA A 71 29.45 -11.19 7.21
CA ALA A 71 29.95 -11.98 8.33
C ALA A 71 30.02 -13.47 7.98
N ASP A 72 31.22 -13.97 7.64
CA ASP A 72 31.45 -15.37 7.26
C ASP A 72 30.44 -15.87 6.20
N ASN A 73 29.62 -16.86 6.53
CA ASN A 73 28.57 -17.43 5.68
C ASN A 73 27.22 -16.71 5.83
N THR A 74 27.19 -15.50 6.39
CA THR A 74 25.98 -14.73 6.70
C THR A 74 26.13 -13.30 6.20
N SER A 75 25.03 -12.71 5.74
CA SER A 75 24.91 -11.26 5.55
C SER A 75 23.74 -10.71 6.36
N VAL A 76 23.81 -9.42 6.68
CA VAL A 76 22.70 -8.68 7.28
C VAL A 76 22.41 -7.45 6.44
N ALA A 77 21.17 -7.28 6.02
CA ALA A 77 20.69 -6.05 5.41
C ALA A 77 19.70 -5.34 6.33
N MET A 78 19.95 -4.06 6.59
CA MET A 78 18.96 -3.17 7.19
C MET A 78 18.52 -2.18 6.11
N PHE A 79 17.22 -2.12 5.83
CA PHE A 79 16.70 -1.36 4.69
C PHE A 79 15.27 -0.88 4.93
N THR A 80 14.78 -0.03 4.04
CA THR A 80 13.37 0.42 4.03
C THR A 80 12.65 -0.23 2.86
N GLY A 81 11.54 -0.90 3.15
CA GLY A 81 10.55 -1.28 2.15
C GLY A 81 9.55 -0.14 2.01
N ARG A 82 9.28 0.32 0.79
CA ARG A 82 8.34 1.41 0.52
C ARG A 82 7.50 1.17 -0.73
N GLY A 83 6.26 1.65 -0.72
CA GLY A 83 5.40 1.75 -1.88
C GLY A 83 4.01 2.26 -1.52
N THR A 84 3.16 2.43 -2.54
CA THR A 84 1.74 2.70 -2.38
C THR A 84 1.01 1.40 -2.09
N GLN A 85 0.22 1.31 -1.03
CA GLN A 85 -0.59 0.12 -0.75
C GLN A 85 -1.86 0.11 -1.61
N ASP A 86 -1.67 -0.26 -2.88
CA ASP A 86 -2.70 -0.33 -3.93
C ASP A 86 -3.31 -1.73 -4.11
N GLY A 87 -2.79 -2.73 -3.38
CA GLY A 87 -3.41 -4.04 -3.23
C GLY A 87 -3.71 -4.39 -1.76
N PRO A 88 -4.51 -5.43 -1.50
CA PRO A 88 -4.91 -5.81 -0.15
C PRO A 88 -3.74 -6.41 0.64
N LEU A 89 -3.64 -6.08 1.94
CA LEU A 89 -2.74 -6.72 2.88
C LEU A 89 -3.53 -7.65 3.81
N GLY A 90 -3.62 -8.93 3.46
CA GLY A 90 -4.46 -9.88 4.16
C GLY A 90 -5.92 -9.40 4.20
N PRO A 91 -6.54 -9.18 5.37
CA PRO A 91 -7.90 -8.65 5.47
C PRO A 91 -8.00 -7.13 5.28
N ILE A 92 -6.88 -6.42 5.20
CA ILE A 92 -6.86 -4.96 5.06
C ILE A 92 -7.00 -4.60 3.57
N PRO A 93 -8.07 -3.89 3.15
CA PRO A 93 -8.23 -3.45 1.77
C PRO A 93 -7.09 -2.53 1.32
N ALA A 94 -6.95 -2.31 0.02
CA ALA A 94 -6.06 -1.28 -0.51
C ALA A 94 -6.45 0.09 0.07
N SER A 95 -5.57 0.69 0.87
CA SER A 95 -5.76 2.00 1.47
C SER A 95 -5.38 3.12 0.51
N GLY A 96 -4.51 2.87 -0.47
CA GLY A 96 -3.91 3.89 -1.32
C GLY A 96 -2.84 4.73 -0.63
N ASN A 97 -2.49 4.42 0.63
CA ASN A 97 -1.47 5.16 1.37
C ASN A 97 -0.07 4.80 0.87
N GLU A 98 0.81 5.79 0.80
CA GLU A 98 2.25 5.55 0.79
C GLU A 98 2.67 4.97 2.13
N ILE A 99 3.24 3.76 2.11
CA ILE A 99 3.74 3.09 3.31
C ILE A 99 5.25 2.90 3.20
N ALA A 100 5.96 3.10 4.30
CA ALA A 100 7.39 2.84 4.43
C ALA A 100 7.70 2.22 5.79
N PHE A 101 8.45 1.13 5.81
CA PHE A 101 8.78 0.43 7.05
C PHE A 101 10.19 -0.13 6.99
N ALA A 102 10.86 -0.14 8.15
CA ALA A 102 12.20 -0.67 8.27
C ALA A 102 12.17 -2.19 8.36
N LEU A 103 13.09 -2.84 7.67
CA LEU A 103 13.31 -4.27 7.68
C LEU A 103 14.76 -4.57 8.08
N CYS A 104 14.94 -5.71 8.74
CA CYS A 104 16.23 -6.34 8.93
C CYS A 104 16.14 -7.77 8.39
N GLU A 105 16.94 -8.09 7.38
CA GLU A 105 17.04 -9.42 6.80
C GLU A 105 18.42 -10.00 7.06
N VAL A 106 18.46 -11.24 7.51
CA VAL A 106 19.67 -12.01 7.73
C VAL A 106 19.62 -13.20 6.78
N LEU A 107 20.60 -13.31 5.88
CA LEU A 107 20.69 -14.42 4.93
C LEU A 107 21.90 -15.28 5.26
N THR A 108 21.78 -16.58 5.03
CA THR A 108 22.88 -17.55 5.12
C THR A 108 23.21 -18.10 3.75
N TYR A 109 24.48 -18.46 3.55
CA TYR A 109 25.05 -18.83 2.26
C TYR A 109 25.86 -20.11 2.34
N ASP A 110 26.02 -20.78 1.21
CA ASP A 110 27.01 -21.83 1.01
C ASP A 110 28.36 -21.25 0.51
N ASP A 111 29.31 -22.13 0.23
CA ASP A 111 30.65 -21.76 -0.24
C ASP A 111 30.67 -21.22 -1.69
N GLU A 112 29.60 -21.44 -2.45
CA GLU A 112 29.41 -20.90 -3.81
C GLU A 112 28.76 -19.50 -3.79
N GLY A 113 28.30 -19.07 -2.61
CA GLY A 113 27.60 -17.82 -2.39
C GLY A 113 26.14 -17.88 -2.80
N ASP A 114 25.57 -19.08 -2.93
CA ASP A 114 24.12 -19.29 -3.04
C ASP A 114 23.48 -19.31 -1.66
N ILE A 115 22.22 -18.90 -1.59
CA ILE A 115 21.47 -18.64 -0.37
C ILE A 115 20.89 -19.95 0.14
N THR A 116 21.33 -20.36 1.33
CA THR A 116 20.84 -21.56 2.02
C THR A 116 19.65 -21.27 2.92
N GLY A 117 19.36 -20.00 3.20
CA GLY A 117 18.24 -19.63 4.04
C GLY A 117 18.33 -18.22 4.60
N GLY A 118 17.50 -17.96 5.60
CA GLY A 118 17.54 -16.69 6.31
C GLY A 118 16.29 -16.39 7.12
N GLU A 119 16.21 -15.15 7.56
CA GLU A 119 15.07 -14.65 8.30
C GLU A 119 14.94 -13.13 8.13
N ILE A 120 13.70 -12.66 8.22
CA ILE A 120 13.39 -11.25 8.12
C ILE A 120 12.50 -10.77 9.25
N TYR A 121 12.82 -9.58 9.73
CA TYR A 121 12.19 -8.90 10.84
C TYR A 121 11.68 -7.53 10.38
N TYR A 122 10.46 -7.20 10.76
CA TYR A 122 9.87 -5.89 10.56
C TYR A 122 8.67 -5.71 11.52
N ASP A 123 8.28 -4.46 11.74
CA ASP A 123 7.19 -4.13 12.65
C ASP A 123 5.84 -4.10 11.93
N GLN A 124 5.01 -5.13 12.17
CA GLN A 124 3.64 -5.17 11.65
C GLN A 124 2.75 -4.03 12.17
N ALA A 125 3.01 -3.51 13.38
CA ALA A 125 2.23 -2.40 13.92
C ALA A 125 2.49 -1.10 13.15
N SER A 126 3.75 -0.85 12.76
CA SER A 126 4.11 0.26 11.87
C SER A 126 3.43 0.16 10.50
N ILE A 127 3.30 -1.04 9.93
CA ILE A 127 2.56 -1.24 8.67
C ILE A 127 1.07 -0.98 8.89
N ALA A 128 0.46 -1.59 9.92
CA ALA A 128 -0.96 -1.44 10.22
C ALA A 128 -1.38 0.02 10.48
N ALA A 129 -0.52 0.79 11.15
CA ALA A 129 -0.76 2.22 11.38
C ALA A 129 -0.77 3.03 10.07
N GLN A 130 0.05 2.63 9.09
CA GLN A 130 0.15 3.30 7.79
C GLN A 130 -0.90 2.83 6.78
N THR A 131 -1.43 1.62 6.92
CA THR A 131 -2.52 1.09 6.07
C THR A 131 -3.91 1.34 6.65
N ALA A 132 -4.01 2.06 7.77
CA ALA A 132 -5.27 2.40 8.40
C ALA A 132 -6.15 3.24 7.45
N VAL A 133 -7.28 2.67 7.05
CA VAL A 133 -8.31 3.35 6.27
C VAL A 133 -9.07 4.30 7.21
N VAL A 134 -8.86 5.60 7.02
CA VAL A 134 -9.55 6.63 7.81
C VAL A 134 -10.92 6.91 7.18
N ASP A 135 -11.99 6.69 7.96
CA ASP A 135 -13.37 6.84 7.49
C ASP A 135 -13.76 8.32 7.27
N PRO A 136 -14.34 8.69 6.11
CA PRO A 136 -14.86 10.05 5.83
C PRO A 136 -15.80 10.59 6.92
N VAL A 137 -16.68 9.74 7.45
CA VAL A 137 -17.69 10.13 8.44
C VAL A 137 -17.05 10.50 9.77
N LEU A 138 -15.91 9.87 10.12
CA LEU A 138 -15.18 10.18 11.34
C LEU A 138 -14.43 11.51 11.23
N VAL A 139 -13.79 11.80 10.11
CA VAL A 139 -12.97 13.01 9.96
C VAL A 139 -13.76 14.25 9.59
N ALA A 140 -14.90 14.08 8.92
CA ALA A 140 -15.74 15.19 8.48
C ALA A 140 -17.23 14.90 8.71
N PRO A 141 -17.66 14.68 9.98
CA PRO A 141 -19.04 14.33 10.33
C PRO A 141 -20.07 15.44 10.01
N LYS A 142 -19.60 16.66 9.73
CA LYS A 142 -20.44 17.78 9.28
C LYS A 142 -20.73 17.73 7.77
N ILE A 143 -19.87 17.05 7.01
CA ILE A 143 -19.96 16.94 5.54
C ILE A 143 -20.59 15.61 5.17
N TYR A 144 -20.13 14.49 5.74
CA TYR A 144 -20.60 13.15 5.42
C TYR A 144 -21.61 12.63 6.42
N LYS A 145 -22.62 11.95 5.89
CA LYS A 145 -23.59 11.19 6.67
C LYS A 145 -23.86 9.84 6.01
N VAL A 146 -23.82 8.76 6.79
CA VAL A 146 -24.32 7.45 6.34
C VAL A 146 -25.85 7.53 6.20
N VAL A 147 -26.37 7.22 5.02
CA VAL A 147 -27.82 7.21 4.75
C VAL A 147 -28.40 5.82 4.57
N ALA A 148 -27.58 4.85 4.16
CA ALA A 148 -27.93 3.43 4.11
C ALA A 148 -26.66 2.57 4.17
N GLU A 149 -26.77 1.35 4.69
CA GLU A 149 -25.65 0.42 4.75
C GLU A 149 -26.15 -1.03 4.70
N THR A 150 -25.50 -1.86 3.89
CA THR A 150 -25.74 -3.30 3.77
C THR A 150 -24.42 -4.07 3.85
N ASP A 151 -24.47 -5.37 3.59
CA ASP A 151 -23.32 -6.25 3.42
C ASP A 151 -22.54 -5.98 2.12
N ARG A 152 -23.18 -5.37 1.11
CA ARG A 152 -22.57 -5.11 -0.22
C ARG A 152 -22.21 -3.66 -0.48
N VAL A 153 -22.91 -2.71 0.15
CA VAL A 153 -22.70 -1.29 -0.11
C VAL A 153 -22.85 -0.45 1.16
N ARG A 154 -22.16 0.69 1.19
CA ARG A 154 -22.44 1.79 2.11
C ARG A 154 -22.78 3.03 1.30
N VAL A 155 -23.87 3.72 1.64
CA VAL A 155 -24.30 4.92 0.94
C VAL A 155 -24.10 6.12 1.85
N LEU A 156 -23.29 7.07 1.40
CA LEU A 156 -23.04 8.34 2.06
C LEU A 156 -23.75 9.47 1.32
N GLU A 157 -24.25 10.46 2.07
CA GLU A 157 -24.58 11.77 1.53
C GLU A 157 -23.52 12.77 2.00
N ALA A 158 -22.84 13.41 1.05
CA ALA A 158 -21.91 14.50 1.28
C ALA A 158 -22.61 15.85 1.04
N ARG A 159 -22.57 16.75 2.02
CA ARG A 159 -23.11 18.12 1.93
C ARG A 159 -22.05 19.12 2.37
N GLY A 160 -21.69 20.04 1.49
CA GLY A 160 -20.67 21.05 1.78
C GLY A 160 -21.05 22.44 1.29
N ARG A 161 -20.47 23.46 1.91
CA ARG A 161 -20.53 24.86 1.49
C ARG A 161 -19.22 25.26 0.81
N PRO A 162 -19.22 26.30 -0.03
CA PRO A 162 -17.99 26.89 -0.56
C PRO A 162 -16.90 27.06 0.51
N GLY A 163 -15.72 26.52 0.25
CA GLY A 163 -14.56 26.56 1.14
C GLY A 163 -14.53 25.51 2.26
N ASP A 164 -15.58 24.69 2.44
CA ASP A 164 -15.51 23.55 3.35
C ASP A 164 -14.44 22.56 2.88
N LYS A 165 -13.71 21.98 3.84
CA LYS A 165 -12.62 21.03 3.61
C LYS A 165 -12.77 19.79 4.49
N THR A 166 -12.31 18.66 3.99
CA THR A 166 -12.14 17.43 4.76
C THR A 166 -10.67 17.20 5.09
N ALA A 167 -10.40 16.53 6.21
CA ALA A 167 -9.07 15.94 6.42
C ALA A 167 -8.88 14.75 5.47
N MET A 168 -7.64 14.27 5.36
CA MET A 168 -7.31 13.09 4.57
C MET A 168 -8.11 11.87 5.06
N HIS A 169 -8.77 11.18 4.14
CA HIS A 169 -9.61 10.01 4.40
C HIS A 169 -9.68 9.11 3.16
N SER A 170 -10.32 7.96 3.30
CA SER A 170 -10.39 6.97 2.22
C SER A 170 -11.81 6.54 1.91
N HIS A 171 -12.07 6.29 0.64
CA HIS A 171 -13.26 5.60 0.16
C HIS A 171 -12.81 4.30 -0.53
N PRO A 172 -13.53 3.16 -0.38
CA PRO A 172 -13.35 2.04 -1.28
C PRO A 172 -13.82 2.42 -2.70
N ALA A 173 -13.73 1.48 -3.66
CA ALA A 173 -14.30 1.68 -4.98
C ALA A 173 -15.76 2.15 -4.87
N SER A 174 -16.11 3.20 -5.60
CA SER A 174 -17.36 3.91 -5.37
C SER A 174 -17.95 4.55 -6.61
N VAL A 175 -19.25 4.80 -6.56
CA VAL A 175 -20.00 5.59 -7.54
C VAL A 175 -20.48 6.85 -6.84
N ALA A 176 -20.00 8.02 -7.28
CA ALA A 176 -20.44 9.32 -6.79
C ALA A 176 -21.41 9.96 -7.79
N VAL A 177 -22.54 10.46 -7.30
CA VAL A 177 -23.58 11.11 -8.10
C VAL A 177 -23.82 12.52 -7.56
N ALA A 178 -23.58 13.53 -8.39
CA ALA A 178 -23.85 14.92 -8.04
C ALA A 178 -25.37 15.17 -8.04
N LEU A 179 -25.93 15.61 -6.92
CA LEU A 179 -27.34 16.00 -6.82
C LEU A 179 -27.58 17.48 -7.12
N ALA A 180 -26.51 18.27 -7.26
CA ALA A 180 -26.52 19.68 -7.61
C ALA A 180 -25.19 20.05 -8.27
N ASP A 181 -25.19 21.11 -9.09
CA ASP A 181 -23.98 21.64 -9.70
C ASP A 181 -22.96 22.01 -8.63
N CYS A 182 -21.75 21.45 -8.73
CA CYS A 182 -20.71 21.67 -7.75
C CYS A 182 -19.32 21.65 -8.37
N LYS A 183 -18.38 22.28 -7.67
CA LYS A 183 -16.96 22.23 -8.00
C LYS A 183 -16.20 21.71 -6.79
N LEU A 184 -15.47 20.64 -7.00
CA LEU A 184 -14.67 19.93 -5.99
C LEU A 184 -13.20 20.06 -6.37
N ARG A 185 -12.34 20.15 -5.37
CA ARG A 185 -10.90 19.98 -5.52
C ARG A 185 -10.48 18.80 -4.66
N PHE A 186 -9.86 17.81 -5.29
CA PHE A 186 -9.33 16.63 -4.63
C PHE A 186 -7.82 16.75 -4.51
N THR A 187 -7.28 16.32 -3.37
CA THR A 187 -5.83 16.26 -3.14
C THR A 187 -5.48 14.87 -2.63
N ALA A 188 -4.73 14.11 -3.44
CA ALA A 188 -4.14 12.84 -3.05
C ALA A 188 -2.69 13.05 -2.56
N PRO A 189 -2.12 12.16 -1.74
CA PRO A 189 -0.74 12.27 -1.30
C PRO A 189 0.24 12.29 -2.48
N GLY A 190 1.15 13.27 -2.50
CA GLY A 190 2.20 13.36 -3.53
C GLY A 190 1.73 13.77 -4.93
N GLU A 191 0.45 14.05 -5.12
CA GLU A 191 -0.13 14.50 -6.39
C GLU A 191 -0.55 15.97 -6.36
N GLU A 192 -0.52 16.61 -7.53
CA GLU A 192 -1.08 17.96 -7.69
C GLU A 192 -2.61 17.92 -7.53
N PRO A 193 -3.23 18.90 -6.86
CA PRO A 193 -4.67 18.94 -6.68
C PRO A 193 -5.44 18.95 -8.01
N ALA A 194 -6.43 18.09 -8.14
CA ALA A 194 -7.32 18.02 -9.29
C ALA A 194 -8.64 18.74 -9.01
N GLU A 195 -9.05 19.66 -9.88
CA GLU A 195 -10.37 20.29 -9.82
C GLU A 195 -11.35 19.59 -10.77
N VAL A 196 -12.55 19.29 -10.26
CA VAL A 196 -13.64 18.67 -11.00
C VAL A 196 -14.88 19.53 -10.85
N ALA A 197 -15.51 19.89 -11.97
CA ALA A 197 -16.83 20.50 -12.00
C ALA A 197 -17.84 19.44 -12.44
N LEU A 198 -18.88 19.23 -11.62
CA LEU A 198 -19.94 18.26 -11.88
C LEU A 198 -21.26 18.98 -12.04
N SER A 199 -22.00 18.65 -13.11
CA SER A 199 -23.40 19.09 -13.26
C SER A 199 -24.33 18.20 -12.44
N ALA A 200 -25.50 18.69 -12.06
CA ALA A 200 -26.52 17.87 -11.42
C ALA A 200 -26.88 16.64 -12.27
N GLY A 201 -26.81 15.45 -11.67
CA GLY A 201 -27.02 14.16 -12.31
C GLY A 201 -25.76 13.50 -12.87
N GLU A 202 -24.62 14.20 -12.89
CA GLU A 202 -23.35 13.65 -13.35
C GLU A 202 -22.83 12.57 -12.39
N VAL A 203 -22.21 11.53 -12.97
CA VAL A 203 -21.76 10.32 -12.27
C VAL A 203 -20.26 10.15 -12.46
N MET A 204 -19.55 9.91 -11.35
CA MET A 204 -18.15 9.50 -11.34
C MET A 204 -18.05 8.07 -10.81
N CYS A 205 -17.40 7.19 -11.56
CA CYS A 205 -16.96 5.89 -11.06
C CYS A 205 -15.50 6.02 -10.64
N LEU A 206 -15.22 5.81 -9.36
CA LEU A 206 -13.90 5.98 -8.77
C LEU A 206 -13.39 4.62 -8.27
N PRO A 207 -12.08 4.32 -8.45
CA PRO A 207 -11.45 3.24 -7.72
C PRO A 207 -11.43 3.56 -6.21
N ALA A 208 -10.82 2.70 -5.40
CA ALA A 208 -10.50 3.09 -4.03
C ALA A 208 -9.58 4.32 -4.06
N VAL A 209 -9.87 5.32 -3.23
CA VAL A 209 -9.14 6.60 -3.21
C VAL A 209 -8.81 7.00 -1.78
N HIS A 210 -7.64 7.62 -1.61
CA HIS A 210 -7.24 8.29 -0.39
C HIS A 210 -7.00 9.77 -0.69
N HIS A 211 -7.85 10.64 -0.16
CA HIS A 211 -7.83 12.05 -0.53
C HIS A 211 -8.36 13.00 0.55
N ALA A 212 -8.00 14.26 0.43
CA ALA A 212 -8.72 15.38 1.01
C ALA A 212 -9.59 16.04 -0.07
N THR A 213 -10.72 16.61 0.35
CA THR A 213 -11.67 17.31 -0.53
C THR A 213 -11.86 18.74 -0.07
N GLU A 214 -11.88 19.68 -1.02
CA GLU A 214 -12.32 21.06 -0.84
C GLU A 214 -13.51 21.35 -1.77
N ILE A 215 -14.53 22.04 -1.26
CA ILE A 215 -15.61 22.58 -2.08
C ILE A 215 -15.15 23.91 -2.70
N ALA A 216 -14.44 23.84 -3.84
CA ALA A 216 -13.70 24.95 -4.44
C ALA A 216 -14.56 25.96 -5.23
N GLY A 217 -15.85 25.69 -5.42
CA GLY A 217 -16.78 26.57 -6.15
C GLY A 217 -17.53 27.56 -5.27
N ASN A 218 -18.45 28.30 -5.89
CA ASN A 218 -19.34 29.25 -5.20
C ASN A 218 -20.71 28.64 -4.86
N SER A 219 -20.97 27.41 -5.27
CA SER A 219 -22.20 26.66 -4.98
C SER A 219 -22.00 25.67 -3.83
N LYS A 220 -23.09 25.31 -3.16
CA LYS A 220 -23.09 24.20 -2.19
C LYS A 220 -22.95 22.89 -2.95
N ALA A 221 -22.15 21.97 -2.42
CA ALA A 221 -22.07 20.62 -2.93
C ALA A 221 -23.11 19.72 -2.25
N ARG A 222 -23.73 18.85 -3.05
CA ARG A 222 -24.57 17.75 -2.56
C ARG A 222 -24.31 16.54 -3.44
N VAL A 223 -23.71 15.50 -2.88
CA VAL A 223 -23.28 14.30 -3.62
C VAL A 223 -23.75 13.06 -2.85
N VAL A 224 -24.26 12.07 -3.56
CA VAL A 224 -24.46 10.72 -3.01
C VAL A 224 -23.30 9.86 -3.44
N ILE A 225 -22.67 9.17 -2.50
CA ILE A 225 -21.53 8.28 -2.75
C ILE A 225 -21.97 6.87 -2.36
N VAL A 226 -21.95 5.95 -3.31
CA VAL A 226 -22.21 4.52 -3.10
C VAL A 226 -20.86 3.82 -3.07
N GLU A 227 -20.40 3.50 -1.88
CA GLU A 227 -19.17 2.74 -1.62
C GLU A 227 -19.46 1.25 -1.69
N LEU A 228 -18.60 0.51 -2.41
CA LEU A 228 -18.65 -0.94 -2.52
C LEU A 228 -17.94 -1.60 -1.33
N LYS A 229 -18.42 -2.77 -0.91
CA LYS A 229 -17.82 -3.60 0.15
C LYS A 229 -17.31 -4.93 -0.39
#